data_AF-U5YNB5-F1
#
_entry.id   AF-U5YNB5-F1
#
_cell.length_a   1.000
_cell.length_b   1.000
_cell.length_c   1.000
_cell.angle_alpha   90.00
_cell.angle_beta   90.00
_cell.angle_gamma   90.00
#
_symmetry.space_group_name_H-M   'P 1'
#
loop_
_entity.id
_entity.type
_entity.pdbx_description
1 polymer ?
#
loop_
_entity_poly.entity_id
_entity_poly.type
_entity_poly.pdbx_seq_one_letter_code
_entity_poly.pdbx_strand_id
1 'polypeptide(L)'
;MTTAEPTRPAPLPPQHARFIDVHYHVGPDAYLRRHTAATAGALYAEHEGWVVLKNHLGSTAAQAWEARQQGLPVSGSIVLNDLAGGFDPGPWNRPSSSTARTAGCA
;
A
#
# COMPACT_ATOMS: atom_id res chain seq x y z
N MET A 1 21.76 2.82 30.06
CA MET A 1 20.74 3.86 29.92
C MET A 1 20.38 3.95 28.44
N THR A 2 19.30 3.27 28.02
CA THR A 2 18.75 3.39 26.66
C THR A 2 17.62 4.40 26.75
N THR A 3 17.72 5.48 25.98
CA THR A 3 16.71 6.52 25.87
C THR A 3 15.45 5.91 25.29
N ALA A 4 14.33 6.00 26.00
CA ALA A 4 13.03 5.66 25.43
C ALA A 4 12.72 6.68 24.33
N GLU A 5 12.56 6.21 23.09
CA GLU A 5 11.99 7.00 21.99
C GLU A 5 10.66 7.61 22.47
N PRO A 6 10.42 8.93 22.29
CA PRO A 6 9.14 9.51 22.65
C PRO A 6 8.04 8.81 21.85
N THR A 7 7.12 8.16 22.56
CA THR A 7 5.94 7.51 21.98
C THR A 7 5.13 8.54 21.21
N ARG A 8 5.40 8.66 19.91
CA ARG A 8 4.64 9.51 19.00
C ARG A 8 3.18 9.06 19.07
N PRO A 9 2.21 9.98 19.25
CA PRO A 9 0.82 9.57 19.32
C PRO A 9 0.46 8.81 18.04
N ALA A 10 -0.03 7.58 18.22
CA ALA A 10 -0.51 6.78 17.12
C ALA A 10 -1.65 7.54 16.42
N PRO A 11 -1.75 7.48 15.08
CA PRO A 11 -2.87 8.07 14.37
C PRO A 11 -4.19 7.57 14.97
N LEU A 12 -5.20 8.44 15.08
CA LEU A 12 -6.53 8.04 15.53
C LEU A 12 -7.03 6.86 14.69
N PRO A 13 -7.54 5.78 15.31
CA PRO A 13 -7.94 4.60 14.55
C PRO A 13 -9.06 4.95 13.55
N PRO A 14 -9.19 4.24 12.42
CA PRO A 14 -10.10 4.58 11.32
C PRO A 14 -11.56 4.78 11.75
N GLN A 15 -11.98 4.12 12.83
CA GLN A 15 -13.32 4.24 13.43
C GLN A 15 -13.68 5.64 13.95
N HIS A 16 -12.71 6.54 14.11
CA HIS A 16 -12.93 7.94 14.49
C HIS A 16 -12.82 8.91 13.31
N ALA A 17 -12.54 8.43 12.10
CA ALA A 17 -12.48 9.28 10.92
C ALA A 17 -13.88 9.72 10.49
N ARG A 18 -14.02 10.99 10.08
CA ARG A 18 -15.26 11.55 9.53
C ARG A 18 -15.64 10.91 8.19
N PHE A 19 -14.65 10.46 7.43
CA PHE A 19 -14.82 9.74 6.18
C PHE A 19 -13.59 8.87 5.88
N ILE A 20 -13.80 7.85 5.05
CA ILE A 20 -12.73 6.95 4.58
C ILE A 20 -12.74 6.96 3.06
N ASP A 21 -11.65 7.40 2.46
CA ASP A 21 -11.39 7.16 1.03
C ASP A 21 -10.71 5.80 0.88
N VAL A 22 -11.42 4.88 0.26
CA VAL A 22 -11.02 3.48 0.15
C VAL A 22 -10.08 3.21 -1.02
N HIS A 23 -9.83 4.19 -1.90
CA HIS A 23 -8.95 4.00 -3.05
C HIS A 23 -8.41 5.35 -3.56
N TYR A 24 -7.25 5.75 -3.04
CA TYR A 24 -6.58 6.95 -3.50
C TYR A 24 -5.24 6.65 -4.18
N HIS A 25 -5.05 7.16 -5.39
CA HIS A 25 -3.81 6.95 -6.14
C HIS A 25 -2.68 7.87 -5.69
N VAL A 26 -1.59 7.30 -5.17
CA VAL A 26 -0.40 8.04 -4.73
C VAL A 26 0.84 7.73 -5.55
N GLY A 27 1.72 8.73 -5.68
CA GLY A 27 3.05 8.54 -6.25
C GLY A 27 4.05 7.94 -5.26
N PRO A 28 5.15 7.33 -5.73
CA PRO A 28 5.42 6.93 -7.13
C PRO A 28 4.39 5.95 -7.70
N ASP A 29 3.99 6.16 -8.95
CA ASP A 29 3.00 5.38 -9.69
C ASP A 29 3.34 5.37 -11.19
N ALA A 30 2.71 4.50 -11.98
CA ALA A 30 2.84 4.43 -13.44
C ALA A 30 2.35 5.71 -14.15
N TYR A 31 1.54 6.50 -13.45
CA TYR A 31 1.01 7.78 -13.92
C TYR A 31 1.46 8.89 -12.96
N LEU A 32 1.57 10.11 -13.47
CA LEU A 32 1.84 11.28 -12.63
C LEU A 32 0.71 11.46 -11.60
N ARG A 33 1.08 11.52 -10.33
CA ARG A 33 0.15 11.74 -9.21
C ARG A 33 0.41 13.07 -8.55
N ARG A 34 -0.67 13.69 -8.09
CA ARG A 34 -0.63 14.97 -7.39
C ARG A 34 0.09 14.87 -6.05
N HIS A 35 -0.09 13.74 -5.36
CA HIS A 35 0.37 13.56 -3.98
C HIS A 35 1.11 12.23 -3.82
N THR A 36 2.15 12.26 -2.99
CA THR A 36 2.78 11.07 -2.39
C THR A 36 1.97 10.61 -1.18
N ALA A 37 2.28 9.42 -0.65
CA ALA A 37 1.69 8.90 0.58
C ALA A 37 1.74 9.91 1.75
N ALA A 38 2.86 10.58 1.95
CA ALA A 38 3.03 11.56 3.02
C ALA A 38 2.14 12.80 2.82
N THR A 39 2.17 13.37 1.61
CA THR A 39 1.36 14.58 1.32
C THR A 39 -0.14 14.28 1.32
N ALA A 40 -0.56 13.12 0.83
CA ALA A 40 -1.96 12.70 0.92
C ALA A 40 -2.36 12.50 2.38
N GLY A 41 -1.56 11.76 3.16
CA GLY A 41 -1.84 11.55 4.59
C GLY A 41 -2.02 12.86 5.37
N ALA A 42 -1.18 13.86 5.12
CA ALA A 42 -1.30 15.17 5.76
C ALA A 42 -2.63 15.87 5.41
N LEU A 43 -3.01 15.88 4.13
CA LEU A 43 -4.27 16.48 3.70
C LEU A 43 -5.50 15.78 4.28
N TYR A 44 -5.48 14.45 4.38
CA TYR A 44 -6.59 13.73 5.01
C TYR A 44 -6.64 13.99 6.52
N ALA A 45 -5.49 14.12 7.19
CA ALA A 45 -5.46 14.47 8.61
C ALA A 45 -6.10 15.84 8.90
N GLU A 46 -5.87 16.84 8.04
CA GLU A 46 -6.49 18.18 8.15
C GLU A 46 -8.03 18.14 8.08
N HIS A 47 -8.59 17.11 7.45
CA HIS A 47 -10.03 16.94 7.28
C HIS A 47 -10.64 15.86 8.19
N GLU A 48 -9.87 15.32 9.14
CA GLU A 48 -10.24 14.19 10.00
C GLU A 48 -10.66 12.95 9.17
N GLY A 49 -10.01 12.76 8.02
CA GLY A 49 -10.24 11.65 7.10
C GLY A 49 -9.18 10.56 7.23
N TRP A 50 -9.54 9.37 6.73
CA TRP A 50 -8.61 8.24 6.55
C TRP A 50 -8.50 7.88 5.06
N VAL A 51 -7.32 7.46 4.61
CA VAL A 51 -7.10 7.11 3.20
C VAL A 51 -6.43 5.76 3.01
N VAL A 52 -6.94 4.98 2.06
CA VAL A 52 -6.33 3.74 1.61
C VAL A 52 -5.55 4.01 0.32
N LEU A 53 -4.24 3.84 0.40
CA LEU A 53 -3.29 4.19 -0.66
C LEU A 53 -3.23 3.11 -1.72
N LYS A 54 -3.25 3.50 -2.99
CA LYS A 54 -3.07 2.63 -4.15
C LYS A 54 -2.00 3.20 -5.10
N ASN A 55 -1.19 2.33 -5.71
CA ASN A 55 -0.39 2.66 -6.90
C ASN A 55 -0.25 1.42 -7.80
N HIS A 56 0.24 1.55 -9.03
CA HIS A 56 0.35 0.48 -10.04
C HIS A 56 1.71 -0.22 -10.04
N LEU A 57 2.71 0.29 -9.31
CA LEU A 57 4.10 -0.12 -9.50
C LEU A 57 4.75 -0.77 -8.28
N GLY A 58 4.30 -0.45 -7.07
CA GLY A 58 5.02 -0.82 -5.86
C GLY A 58 4.11 -1.07 -4.66
N SER A 59 4.75 -1.47 -3.56
CA SER A 59 4.06 -1.79 -2.32
C SER A 59 3.54 -0.52 -1.63
N THR A 60 2.23 -0.29 -1.70
CA THR A 60 1.58 0.76 -0.90
C THR A 60 1.53 0.40 0.58
N ALA A 61 1.70 -0.87 0.95
CA ALA A 61 1.86 -1.29 2.33
C ALA A 61 3.14 -0.74 2.96
N ALA A 62 4.27 -0.78 2.24
CA ALA A 62 5.53 -0.18 2.69
C ALA A 62 5.40 1.35 2.83
N GLN A 63 4.81 2.01 1.83
CA GLN A 63 4.55 3.45 1.89
C GLN A 63 3.66 3.86 3.07
N ALA A 64 2.60 3.09 3.33
CA ALA A 64 1.70 3.32 4.45
C ALA A 64 2.36 3.01 5.80
N TRP A 65 3.29 2.06 5.87
CA TRP A 65 4.09 1.83 7.07
C TRP A 65 4.93 3.07 7.38
N GLU A 66 5.72 3.56 6.44
CA GLU A 66 6.57 4.77 6.62
C GLU A 66 5.75 6.01 6.99
N ALA A 67 4.63 6.25 6.30
CA ALA A 67 3.77 7.39 6.60
C ALA A 67 3.11 7.29 7.98
N ARG A 68 2.74 6.10 8.44
CA ARG A 68 2.22 5.90 9.80
C ARG A 68 3.29 6.10 10.88
N GLN A 69 4.57 5.85 10.57
CA GLN A 69 5.64 6.26 11.48
C GLN A 69 5.56 7.76 11.75
N GLN A 70 5.08 8.58 10.81
CA GLN A 70 4.88 10.02 10.95
C GLN A 70 3.53 10.42 11.57
N GLY A 71 2.71 9.45 12.00
CA GLY A 71 1.39 9.72 12.60
C GLY A 71 0.27 9.97 11.58
N LEU A 72 0.48 9.67 10.29
CA LEU A 72 -0.49 9.95 9.24
C LEU A 72 -1.61 8.88 9.15
N PRO A 73 -2.87 9.27 8.85
CA PRO A 73 -4.03 8.39 8.82
C PRO A 73 -4.15 7.62 7.50
N VAL A 74 -3.17 6.76 7.23
CA VAL A 74 -3.08 6.03 5.96
C VAL A 74 -3.03 4.52 6.14
N SER A 75 -3.69 3.80 5.24
CA SER A 75 -3.57 2.35 5.08
C SER A 75 -2.98 2.01 3.71
N GLY A 76 -2.24 0.91 3.62
CA GLY A 76 -1.86 0.35 2.33
C GLY A 76 -3.01 -0.45 1.71
N SER A 77 -2.95 -0.66 0.40
CA SER A 77 -3.82 -1.61 -0.31
C SER A 77 -3.02 -2.81 -0.81
N ILE A 78 -3.72 -3.89 -1.10
CA ILE A 78 -3.16 -5.00 -1.88
C ILE A 78 -3.47 -4.72 -3.34
N VAL A 79 -2.44 -4.70 -4.18
CA VAL A 79 -2.57 -4.55 -5.62
C VAL A 79 -2.25 -5.90 -6.24
N LEU A 80 -3.24 -6.52 -6.89
CA LEU A 80 -3.07 -7.78 -7.59
C LEU A 80 -2.46 -7.49 -8.97
N ASN A 81 -1.16 -7.27 -9.00
CA ASN A 81 -0.38 -7.17 -10.24
C ASN A 81 0.88 -8.02 -10.13
N ASP A 82 1.45 -8.42 -11.27
CA ASP A 82 2.59 -9.35 -11.31
C ASP A 82 3.79 -8.84 -10.50
N LEU A 83 3.98 -7.52 -10.42
CA LEU A 83 5.08 -6.89 -9.68
C LEU A 83 4.92 -6.95 -8.14
N ALA A 84 3.69 -6.99 -7.65
CA ALA A 84 3.35 -7.01 -6.22
C ALA A 84 2.88 -8.40 -5.74
N GLY A 85 3.10 -9.45 -6.55
CA GLY A 85 2.81 -10.85 -6.20
C GLY A 85 1.71 -11.50 -7.05
N GLY A 86 0.94 -10.71 -7.81
CA GLY A 86 -0.11 -11.19 -8.72
C GLY A 86 -1.26 -11.93 -8.02
N PHE A 87 -2.29 -12.28 -8.78
CA PHE A 87 -3.23 -13.32 -8.38
C PHE A 87 -3.02 -14.51 -9.32
N ASP A 88 -2.54 -15.63 -8.79
CA ASP A 88 -2.52 -16.91 -9.50
C ASP A 88 -3.83 -17.66 -9.18
N PRO A 89 -4.82 -17.69 -10.09
CA PRO A 89 -6.08 -18.40 -9.86
C PRO A 89 -5.96 -19.92 -9.74
N GLY A 90 -4.76 -20.51 -9.86
CA GLY A 90 -4.62 -21.96 -9.92
C GLY A 90 -5.24 -22.55 -11.20
N PRO A 91 -5.29 -23.88 -11.34
CA PRO A 91 -5.46 -24.55 -12.63
C PRO A 91 -6.89 -24.56 -13.18
N TRP A 92 -7.76 -23.62 -12.81
CA TRP A 92 -9.15 -23.62 -13.32
C TRP A 92 -9.23 -23.44 -14.85
N ASN A 93 -8.20 -22.91 -15.51
CA ASN A 93 -8.25 -22.70 -16.96
C ASN A 93 -6.89 -22.88 -17.69
N ARG A 94 -6.18 -23.99 -17.45
CA ARG A 94 -5.11 -24.44 -18.37
C ARG A 94 -5.61 -25.64 -19.18
N PRO A 95 -5.70 -25.59 -20.52
CA PRO A 95 -5.67 -26.82 -21.29
C PRO A 95 -4.33 -27.50 -20.99
N SER A 96 -4.39 -28.75 -20.54
CA SER A 96 -3.21 -29.54 -20.21
C SER A 96 -2.37 -29.74 -21.46
N SER A 97 -1.29 -28.99 -21.62
CA SER A 97 -0.21 -29.37 -22.51
C SER A 97 1.07 -29.46 -21.70
N SER A 98 1.48 -30.70 -21.45
CA SER A 98 2.87 -31.05 -21.21
C SER A 98 3.78 -30.33 -22.22
N THR A 99 4.97 -29.92 -21.77
CA THR A 99 6.05 -29.18 -22.48
C THR A 99 6.01 -27.69 -22.11
N ALA A 100 6.87 -27.15 -21.24
CA ALA A 100 8.32 -27.28 -21.27
C ALA A 100 8.92 -27.46 -19.86
N ARG A 101 9.68 -28.55 -19.71
CA ARG A 101 10.81 -28.65 -18.79
C ARG A 101 11.95 -27.74 -19.30
N THR A 102 12.91 -27.49 -18.40
CA THR A 102 14.29 -27.01 -18.59
C THR A 102 14.56 -25.49 -18.58
N ALA A 103 14.87 -24.99 -17.38
CA ALA A 103 16.02 -24.13 -17.04
C ALA A 103 15.91 -23.89 -15.51
N GLY A 104 16.77 -24.34 -14.61
CA GLY A 104 18.18 -24.72 -14.68
C GLY A 104 18.81 -24.11 -13.43
N CYS A 105 19.14 -24.94 -12.43
CA CYS A 105 20.00 -24.53 -11.34
C CYS A 105 21.36 -24.09 -11.91
N ALA A 106 21.78 -22.88 -11.58
CA ALA A 106 23.17 -22.45 -11.45
C ALA A 106 23.19 -21.27 -10.48
#